data_AF-A0A7N4P4D8-F1
#
_entry.id   AF-A0A7N4P4D8-F1
#
_cell.length_a   1.000
_cell.length_b   1.000
_cell.length_c   1.000
_cell.angle_alpha   90.00
_cell.angle_beta   90.00
_cell.angle_gamma   90.00
#
_symmetry.space_group_name_H-M   'P 1'
#
loop_
_entity.id
_entity.type
_entity.pdbx_description
1 polymer ?
#
loop_
_entity_poly.entity_id
_entity_poly.type
_entity_poly.pdbx_seq_one_letter_code
_entity_poly.pdbx_strand_id
1 'polypeptide(L)'
;MSSPTNRSSLTASMPVLQSPSKSPPKSPPRGKWQCRICEDMFDSQESVKHHCMCLTSHQFHRYSCDHCKKSFHKIETLYRHCQDQHENDIKIKYFCGLCDLTFDVEEAFLSHYKDVHSIDYVFVSEKPETSIKNEDDFPVLEKSNLLTCGCRESYICKTNRKEDHSRCLQILLDKDEGDVELPDLDYLRTMTHIVFVDFDNWSNFFGHLPGFLNQGTFVWGFQGGNTNWKPPVNCKIFNYLNRIGCFFLHPRCSKRKDAADFAICMHAGRLDEQLPKQIPFTILSGDQGFLELQNQFKKTQRPAHILNPHHLEGDMMCALLNSISDTTKDSDSSENDRTRTKKNTVQEEEIKSREDVELQEILKRSLEEV
;
A
#
# COMPACT_ATOMS: atom_id res chain seq x y z
N MET A 1 14.52 56.09 -68.29
CA MET A 1 14.99 56.32 -66.91
C MET A 1 13.83 56.83 -66.09
N SER A 2 13.57 56.15 -64.98
CA SER A 2 13.12 56.65 -63.67
C SER A 2 11.89 57.59 -63.54
N SER A 3 10.91 57.09 -62.77
CA SER A 3 9.80 57.71 -62.02
C SER A 3 10.25 58.92 -61.13
N PRO A 4 9.41 59.60 -60.27
CA PRO A 4 8.06 59.25 -59.76
C PRO A 4 7.12 60.44 -59.37
N THR A 5 6.01 60.10 -58.68
CA THR A 5 5.16 60.93 -57.76
C THR A 5 4.18 61.94 -58.41
N ASN A 6 2.97 62.24 -57.91
CA ASN A 6 2.23 61.86 -56.71
C ASN A 6 0.71 62.03 -56.98
N ARG A 7 -0.12 61.26 -56.26
CA ARG A 7 -1.59 61.20 -56.40
C ARG A 7 -2.23 62.01 -55.28
N SER A 8 -3.16 62.92 -55.61
CA SER A 8 -3.93 63.72 -54.64
C SER A 8 -5.29 63.12 -54.34
N SER A 9 -5.65 63.26 -53.06
CA SER A 9 -6.82 62.80 -52.32
C SER A 9 -8.15 63.37 -52.80
N LEU A 10 -9.26 62.70 -52.44
CA LEU A 10 -10.40 63.27 -51.71
C LEU A 10 -11.33 62.12 -51.26
N THR A 11 -11.44 61.93 -49.95
CA THR A 11 -12.21 60.90 -49.25
C THR A 11 -13.58 61.42 -48.82
N ALA A 12 -14.64 60.65 -49.10
CA ALA A 12 -15.98 60.86 -48.55
C ALA A 12 -16.13 60.14 -47.20
N SER A 13 -16.76 60.82 -46.25
CA SER A 13 -17.03 60.40 -44.88
C SER A 13 -18.40 59.73 -44.76
N MET A 14 -18.52 58.62 -44.02
CA MET A 14 -19.74 58.03 -43.42
C MET A 14 -19.29 56.87 -42.47
N PRO A 15 -20.13 56.36 -41.55
CA PRO A 15 -19.91 56.46 -40.11
C PRO A 15 -19.26 55.24 -39.43
N VAL A 16 -18.74 55.49 -38.22
CA VAL A 16 -18.05 54.53 -37.34
C VAL A 16 -19.00 53.44 -36.85
N LEU A 17 -18.76 52.20 -37.29
CA LEU A 17 -19.27 50.99 -36.64
C LEU A 17 -18.28 50.59 -35.53
N GLN A 18 -18.69 50.70 -34.26
CA GLN A 18 -17.95 50.16 -33.13
C GLN A 18 -17.95 48.62 -33.20
N SER A 19 -16.76 48.04 -33.33
CA SER A 19 -16.52 46.61 -33.17
C SER A 19 -16.40 46.26 -31.67
N PRO A 20 -16.75 45.02 -31.26
CA PRO A 20 -16.69 44.64 -29.86
C PRO A 20 -15.24 44.62 -29.39
N SER A 21 -14.97 45.32 -28.29
CA SER A 21 -13.70 45.32 -27.58
C SER A 21 -13.24 43.88 -27.31
N LYS A 22 -12.16 43.45 -27.97
CA LYS A 22 -11.44 42.22 -27.64
C LYS A 22 -10.93 42.34 -26.20
N SER A 23 -11.47 41.52 -25.30
CA SER A 23 -10.92 41.31 -23.97
C SER A 23 -9.45 40.88 -24.08
N PRO A 24 -8.56 41.30 -23.15
CA PRO A 24 -7.17 40.86 -23.17
C PRO A 24 -7.09 39.32 -23.07
N PRO A 25 -6.07 38.68 -23.65
CA PRO A 25 -5.91 37.24 -23.54
C PRO A 25 -5.78 36.91 -22.05
N LYS A 26 -6.68 36.04 -21.57
CA LYS A 26 -6.61 35.50 -20.22
C LYS A 26 -5.20 34.90 -20.06
N SER A 27 -4.44 35.41 -19.10
CA SER A 27 -3.13 34.82 -18.75
C SER A 27 -3.32 33.31 -18.54
N PRO A 28 -2.45 32.45 -19.08
CA PRO A 28 -2.54 31.02 -18.82
C PRO A 28 -2.54 30.79 -17.30
N PRO A 29 -3.30 29.80 -16.80
CA PRO A 29 -3.31 29.48 -15.39
C PRO A 29 -1.86 29.25 -14.93
N ARG A 30 -1.40 30.03 -13.95
CA ARG A 30 -0.06 29.84 -13.37
C ARG A 30 -0.07 28.53 -12.61
N GLY A 31 0.87 27.66 -12.93
CA GLY A 31 0.94 26.32 -12.39
C GLY A 31 1.91 25.45 -13.16
N LYS A 32 2.26 24.34 -12.55
CA LYS A 32 3.16 23.32 -13.08
C LYS A 32 2.43 21.98 -13.15
N TRP A 33 2.89 21.11 -14.02
CA TRP A 33 2.40 19.75 -14.14
C TRP A 33 3.29 18.81 -13.33
N GLN A 34 2.70 17.97 -12.48
CA GLN A 34 3.41 17.04 -11.62
C GLN A 34 3.22 15.61 -12.12
N CYS A 35 4.30 14.84 -12.28
CA CYS A 35 4.25 13.40 -12.48
C CYS A 35 3.83 12.68 -11.19
N ARG A 36 2.91 11.72 -11.25
CA ARG A 36 2.43 10.96 -10.08
C ARG A 36 3.31 9.75 -9.73
N ILE A 37 4.21 9.35 -10.63
CA ILE A 37 5.09 8.21 -10.44
C ILE A 37 6.38 8.63 -9.73
N CYS A 38 6.96 9.80 -10.07
CA CYS A 38 8.21 10.29 -9.48
C CYS A 38 8.13 11.70 -8.84
N GLU A 39 6.96 12.36 -8.89
CA GLU A 39 6.73 13.71 -8.33
C GLU A 39 7.47 14.86 -9.03
N ASP A 40 8.18 14.61 -10.14
CA ASP A 40 8.84 15.65 -10.93
C ASP A 40 7.85 16.69 -11.48
N MET A 41 8.31 17.95 -11.51
CA MET A 41 7.52 19.11 -11.89
C MET A 41 7.92 19.64 -13.27
N PHE A 42 6.93 19.99 -14.07
CA PHE A 42 7.06 20.35 -15.48
C PHE A 42 6.30 21.63 -15.79
N ASP A 43 6.84 22.47 -16.68
CA ASP A 43 6.21 23.74 -17.03
C ASP A 43 5.12 23.62 -18.11
N SER A 44 4.97 22.44 -18.73
CA SER A 44 3.95 22.18 -19.76
C SER A 44 3.35 20.77 -19.66
N GLN A 45 2.10 20.62 -20.11
CA GLN A 45 1.40 19.35 -20.12
C GLN A 45 2.09 18.35 -21.04
N GLU A 46 2.58 18.84 -22.18
CA GLU A 46 3.29 18.05 -23.18
C GLU A 46 4.58 17.47 -22.61
N SER A 47 5.32 18.26 -21.81
CA SER A 47 6.57 17.79 -21.19
C SER A 47 6.35 16.68 -20.16
N VAL A 48 5.34 16.81 -19.28
CA VAL A 48 5.04 15.74 -18.32
C VAL A 48 4.49 14.50 -19.03
N LYS A 49 3.68 14.67 -20.08
CA LYS A 49 3.15 13.56 -20.86
C LYS A 49 4.27 12.80 -21.56
N HIS A 50 5.23 13.50 -22.18
CA HIS A 50 6.39 12.85 -22.78
C HIS A 50 7.24 12.10 -21.74
N HIS A 51 7.43 12.69 -20.56
CA HIS A 51 8.09 12.03 -19.44
C HIS A 51 7.38 10.73 -19.02
N CYS A 52 6.06 10.78 -18.76
CA CYS A 52 5.28 9.60 -18.36
C CYS A 52 5.17 8.55 -19.48
N MET A 53 5.27 8.95 -20.76
CA MET A 53 5.34 8.01 -21.88
C MET A 53 6.67 7.27 -21.98
N CYS A 54 7.73 7.79 -21.36
CA CYS A 54 9.07 7.25 -21.47
C CYS A 54 9.32 6.19 -20.40
N LEU A 55 9.45 4.93 -20.82
CA LEU A 55 9.72 3.81 -19.91
C LEU A 55 11.00 4.01 -19.08
N THR A 56 12.01 4.71 -19.61
CA THR A 56 13.27 4.95 -18.89
C THR A 56 13.18 6.07 -17.86
N SER A 57 12.11 6.89 -17.88
CA SER A 57 11.89 7.93 -16.88
C SER A 57 11.50 7.37 -15.51
N HIS A 58 11.10 6.11 -15.46
CA HIS A 58 10.65 5.46 -14.23
C HIS A 58 11.35 4.11 -14.01
N GLN A 59 11.87 3.92 -12.81
CA GLN A 59 12.48 2.67 -12.38
C GLN A 59 11.45 1.80 -11.67
N PHE A 60 11.07 0.70 -12.32
CA PHE A 60 10.14 -0.30 -11.77
C PHE A 60 10.46 -1.68 -12.38
N HIS A 61 9.92 -2.75 -11.78
CA HIS A 61 10.08 -4.11 -12.30
C HIS A 61 9.30 -4.26 -13.60
N ARG A 62 9.97 -4.75 -14.66
CA ARG A 62 9.39 -4.87 -16.00
C ARG A 62 9.44 -6.27 -16.61
N TYR A 63 10.25 -7.13 -16.02
CA TYR A 63 10.47 -8.50 -16.50
C TYR A 63 10.18 -9.48 -15.38
N SER A 64 9.56 -10.61 -15.68
CA SER A 64 9.34 -11.69 -14.72
C SER A 64 9.73 -13.04 -15.31
N CYS A 65 10.35 -13.87 -14.48
CA CYS A 65 10.69 -15.24 -14.85
C CYS A 65 9.43 -16.10 -14.80
N ASP A 66 9.10 -16.81 -15.88
CA ASP A 66 7.88 -17.63 -15.91
C ASP A 66 7.98 -18.88 -15.02
N HIS A 67 9.20 -19.36 -14.78
CA HIS A 67 9.47 -20.54 -13.95
C HIS A 67 9.16 -20.32 -12.47
N CYS A 68 9.61 -19.20 -11.90
CA CYS A 68 9.51 -18.94 -10.45
C CYS A 68 8.87 -17.60 -10.10
N LYS A 69 8.33 -16.88 -11.09
CA LYS A 69 7.61 -15.61 -10.95
C LYS A 69 8.38 -14.46 -10.31
N LYS A 70 9.70 -14.60 -10.09
CA LYS A 70 10.57 -13.50 -9.64
C LYS A 70 10.59 -12.39 -10.69
N SER A 71 10.48 -11.15 -10.23
CA SER A 71 10.45 -9.97 -11.09
C SER A 71 11.71 -9.13 -10.97
N PHE A 72 12.06 -8.46 -12.06
CA PHE A 72 13.33 -7.80 -12.28
C PHE A 72 13.14 -6.46 -12.99
N HIS A 73 13.99 -5.49 -12.65
CA HIS A 73 14.04 -4.18 -13.30
C HIS A 73 14.68 -4.22 -14.69
N LYS A 74 15.60 -5.16 -14.91
CA LYS A 74 16.48 -5.26 -16.07
C LYS A 74 16.44 -6.67 -16.67
N ILE A 75 16.43 -6.76 -17.99
CA ILE A 75 16.33 -8.05 -18.67
C ILE A 75 17.59 -8.89 -18.45
N GLU A 76 18.77 -8.26 -18.33
CA GLU A 76 20.03 -8.95 -18.09
C GLU A 76 20.05 -9.64 -16.72
N THR A 77 19.38 -9.03 -15.72
CA THR A 77 19.26 -9.64 -14.40
C THR A 77 18.34 -10.85 -14.38
N LEU A 78 17.31 -10.86 -15.24
CA LEU A 78 16.47 -12.04 -15.44
C LEU A 78 17.24 -13.14 -16.16
N TYR A 79 18.00 -12.82 -17.21
CA TYR A 79 18.81 -13.82 -17.92
C TYR A 79 19.81 -14.50 -17.00
N ARG A 80 20.55 -13.72 -16.20
CA ARG A 80 21.45 -14.30 -15.19
C ARG A 80 20.69 -15.17 -14.19
N HIS A 81 19.51 -14.72 -13.75
CA HIS A 81 18.69 -15.53 -12.86
C HIS A 81 18.28 -16.89 -13.48
N CYS A 82 17.84 -16.91 -14.74
CA CYS A 82 17.50 -18.14 -15.46
C CYS A 82 18.72 -19.03 -15.67
N GLN A 83 19.88 -18.44 -15.93
CA GLN A 83 21.15 -19.18 -16.02
C GLN A 83 21.51 -19.86 -14.70
N ASP A 84 21.41 -19.13 -13.58
CA ASP A 84 21.84 -19.62 -12.26
C ASP A 84 20.83 -20.58 -11.62
N GLN A 85 19.54 -20.49 -11.97
CA GLN A 85 18.45 -21.16 -11.22
C GLN A 85 17.59 -22.09 -12.06
N HIS A 86 17.62 -21.98 -13.39
CA HIS A 86 16.72 -22.72 -14.29
C HIS A 86 17.47 -23.37 -15.46
N GLU A 87 18.73 -23.77 -15.26
CA GLU A 87 19.53 -24.49 -16.26
C GLU A 87 19.62 -23.80 -17.64
N ASN A 88 19.68 -22.47 -17.67
CA ASN A 88 19.59 -21.63 -18.89
C ASN A 88 18.25 -21.70 -19.65
N ASP A 89 17.18 -22.30 -19.11
CA ASP A 89 15.84 -22.18 -19.70
C ASP A 89 15.29 -20.77 -19.42
N ILE A 90 15.12 -19.99 -20.50
CA ILE A 90 14.71 -18.58 -20.44
C ILE A 90 13.26 -18.47 -20.88
N LYS A 91 12.37 -18.34 -19.90
CA LYS A 91 10.96 -18.00 -20.12
C LYS A 91 10.63 -16.67 -19.47
N ILE A 92 10.33 -15.67 -20.30
CA ILE A 92 10.12 -14.29 -19.89
C ILE A 92 8.63 -13.96 -19.99
N LYS A 93 8.12 -13.26 -18.98
CA LYS A 93 6.89 -12.49 -19.07
C LYS A 93 7.19 -11.02 -18.79
N TYR A 94 6.31 -10.14 -19.25
CA TYR A 94 6.40 -8.70 -19.00
C TYR A 94 5.52 -8.35 -17.82
N PHE A 95 6.06 -7.60 -16.88
CA PHE A 95 5.38 -7.27 -15.62
C PHE A 95 5.29 -5.75 -15.49
N CYS A 96 4.16 -5.21 -15.06
CA CYS A 96 4.07 -3.77 -14.78
C CYS A 96 4.20 -3.52 -13.29
N GLY A 97 5.39 -3.23 -12.78
CA GLY A 97 5.60 -2.91 -11.36
C GLY A 97 4.97 -1.60 -10.86
N LEU A 98 4.14 -0.93 -11.68
CA LEU A 98 3.32 0.21 -11.28
C LEU A 98 1.86 -0.18 -10.96
N CYS A 99 1.37 -1.30 -11.51
CA CYS A 99 -0.01 -1.77 -11.33
C CYS A 99 -0.16 -3.30 -11.25
N ASP A 100 0.97 -4.01 -11.16
CA ASP A 100 1.16 -5.46 -10.99
C ASP A 100 0.50 -6.36 -12.04
N LEU A 101 0.22 -5.83 -13.24
CA LEU A 101 -0.27 -6.64 -14.36
C LEU A 101 0.86 -7.40 -15.05
N THR A 102 0.60 -8.64 -15.46
CA THR A 102 1.54 -9.48 -16.23
C THR A 102 1.02 -9.70 -17.64
N PHE A 103 1.91 -9.65 -18.61
CA PHE A 103 1.64 -9.80 -20.03
C PHE A 103 2.56 -10.87 -20.61
N ASP A 104 2.03 -11.66 -21.54
CA ASP A 104 2.78 -12.73 -22.20
C ASP A 104 3.69 -12.19 -23.32
N VAL A 105 3.43 -10.98 -23.82
CA VAL A 105 4.17 -10.35 -24.93
C VAL A 105 4.49 -8.89 -24.63
N GLU A 106 5.60 -8.40 -25.18
CA GLU A 106 6.12 -7.04 -24.92
C GLU A 106 5.14 -5.98 -25.41
N GLU A 107 4.56 -6.18 -26.59
CA GLU A 107 3.68 -5.22 -27.25
C GLU A 107 2.44 -4.93 -26.39
N ALA A 108 1.90 -5.95 -25.73
CA ALA A 108 0.76 -5.80 -24.82
C ALA A 108 1.12 -4.98 -23.59
N PHE A 109 2.32 -5.21 -23.02
CA PHE A 109 2.84 -4.39 -21.92
C PHE A 109 3.08 -2.95 -22.35
N LEU A 110 3.69 -2.71 -23.51
CA LEU A 110 3.96 -1.38 -24.04
C LEU A 110 2.67 -0.59 -24.30
N SER A 111 1.64 -1.25 -24.87
CA SER A 111 0.32 -0.64 -25.05
C SER A 111 -0.30 -0.28 -23.70
N HIS A 112 -0.33 -1.22 -22.76
CA HIS A 112 -0.82 -0.97 -21.41
C HIS A 112 -0.12 0.23 -20.76
N TYR A 113 1.22 0.27 -20.80
CA TYR A 113 2.00 1.34 -20.21
C TYR A 113 1.66 2.70 -20.84
N LYS A 114 1.58 2.74 -22.17
CA LYS A 114 1.24 3.96 -22.90
C LYS A 114 -0.19 4.42 -22.64
N ASP A 115 -1.15 3.51 -22.51
CA ASP A 115 -2.56 3.88 -22.37
C ASP A 115 -2.94 4.24 -20.93
N VAL A 116 -2.30 3.57 -19.95
CA VAL A 116 -2.61 3.73 -18.52
C VAL A 116 -1.67 4.70 -17.85
N HIS A 117 -0.35 4.56 -18.06
CA HIS A 117 0.66 5.29 -17.29
C HIS A 117 1.16 6.57 -17.96
N SER A 118 0.88 6.78 -19.26
CA SER A 118 1.22 8.06 -19.92
C SER A 118 0.42 9.26 -19.42
N ILE A 119 -0.63 9.02 -18.63
CA ILE A 119 -1.54 10.03 -18.07
C ILE A 119 -1.41 10.16 -16.55
N ASP A 120 -0.38 9.56 -15.95
CA ASP A 120 -0.09 9.65 -14.52
C ASP A 120 0.52 11.00 -14.16
N TYR A 121 -0.20 12.08 -14.42
CA TYR A 121 0.19 13.43 -14.07
C TYR A 121 -1.00 14.29 -13.65
N VAL A 122 -0.72 15.44 -13.02
CA VAL A 122 -1.74 16.38 -12.56
C VAL A 122 -1.27 17.82 -12.69
N PHE A 123 -2.17 18.74 -13.02
CA PHE A 123 -1.87 20.17 -12.99
C PHE A 123 -1.98 20.72 -11.56
N VAL A 124 -0.93 21.39 -11.11
CA VAL A 124 -0.82 22.05 -9.81
C VAL A 124 -0.79 23.56 -10.05
N SER A 125 -1.89 24.24 -9.73
CA SER A 125 -1.95 25.71 -9.86
C SER A 125 -1.15 26.39 -8.75
N GLU A 126 -0.33 27.37 -9.12
CA GLU A 126 0.31 28.30 -8.19
C GLU A 126 -0.77 29.23 -7.63
N LYS A 127 -1.13 29.06 -6.35
CA LYS A 127 -1.88 30.09 -5.64
C LYS A 127 -0.91 31.23 -5.32
N PRO A 128 -1.25 32.50 -5.59
CA PRO A 128 -0.50 33.60 -5.01
C PRO A 128 -0.72 33.54 -3.49
N GLU A 129 0.36 33.46 -2.71
CA GLU A 129 0.30 33.74 -1.29
C GLU A 129 -0.09 35.21 -1.12
N THR A 130 -1.38 35.47 -0.92
CA THR A 130 -1.87 36.77 -0.48
C THR A 130 -2.46 36.66 0.91
N SER A 131 -1.73 37.27 1.82
CA SER A 131 -2.08 37.73 3.15
C SER A 131 -3.52 38.31 3.23
N ILE A 132 -4.20 37.97 4.33
CA ILE A 132 -5.30 38.70 5.00
C ILE A 132 -6.74 38.60 4.39
N LYS A 133 -7.58 37.83 5.12
CA LYS A 133 -9.05 37.89 5.39
C LYS A 133 -10.03 38.53 4.38
N ASN A 134 -11.11 37.81 4.05
CA ASN A 134 -12.47 38.00 4.61
C ASN A 134 -13.47 36.94 4.08
N GLU A 135 -14.48 36.64 4.90
CA GLU A 135 -15.58 35.69 4.65
C GLU A 135 -16.72 36.32 3.81
N ASP A 136 -17.62 35.44 3.35
CA ASP A 136 -18.96 35.69 2.77
C ASP A 136 -19.11 35.83 1.25
N ASP A 137 -19.36 34.70 0.57
CA ASP A 137 -20.61 34.49 -0.20
C ASP A 137 -20.83 32.98 -0.54
N PHE A 138 -21.87 32.41 0.07
CA PHE A 138 -22.36 31.00 0.01
C PHE A 138 -22.94 30.60 -1.39
N PRO A 139 -23.46 29.37 -1.62
CA PRO A 139 -23.00 28.01 -1.31
C PRO A 139 -23.09 27.04 -2.51
N VAL A 140 -22.30 25.96 -2.53
CA VAL A 140 -22.70 24.74 -3.26
C VAL A 140 -22.52 23.52 -2.36
N LEU A 141 -23.66 22.99 -1.95
CA LEU A 141 -23.84 21.71 -1.28
C LEU A 141 -23.50 20.58 -2.26
N GLU A 142 -22.35 19.94 -2.10
CA GLU A 142 -22.11 18.61 -2.66
C GLU A 142 -22.29 17.55 -1.56
N LYS A 143 -23.39 16.78 -1.66
CA LYS A 143 -23.53 15.49 -0.98
C LYS A 143 -22.69 14.45 -1.76
N SER A 144 -21.96 13.59 -1.01
CA SER A 144 -21.12 12.43 -1.43
C SER A 144 -19.60 12.72 -1.45
N ASN A 145 -18.67 11.90 -0.93
CA ASN A 145 -18.65 10.66 -0.16
C ASN A 145 -17.55 10.78 0.92
N LEU A 146 -17.81 10.28 2.13
CA LEU A 146 -17.01 10.41 3.35
C LEU A 146 -15.51 10.04 3.19
N LEU A 147 -14.62 10.85 3.78
CA LEU A 147 -13.28 10.41 4.20
C LEU A 147 -13.31 10.17 5.72
N THR A 148 -12.47 9.26 6.20
CA THR A 148 -12.70 8.48 7.41
C THR A 148 -11.63 8.69 8.48
N CYS A 149 -11.32 9.95 8.83
CA CYS A 149 -10.51 10.26 10.02
C CYS A 149 -11.35 10.45 11.29
N GLY A 150 -12.69 10.45 11.20
CA GLY A 150 -13.58 10.64 12.36
C GLY A 150 -13.58 12.05 12.97
N CYS A 151 -12.81 12.99 12.41
CA CYS A 151 -12.56 14.31 13.00
C CYS A 151 -13.75 15.29 12.84
N ARG A 152 -14.48 15.20 11.73
CA ARG A 152 -15.69 15.98 11.41
C ARG A 152 -16.57 15.21 10.42
N GLU A 153 -17.90 15.31 10.59
CA GLU A 153 -18.89 14.64 9.74
C GLU A 153 -19.25 15.44 8.46
N SER A 154 -18.81 16.69 8.34
CA SER A 154 -19.04 17.53 7.16
C SER A 154 -17.86 18.47 6.87
N TYR A 155 -17.55 18.66 5.57
CA TYR A 155 -16.46 19.49 5.08
C TYR A 155 -17.00 20.54 4.10
N ILE A 156 -16.56 21.79 4.27
CA ILE A 156 -17.04 22.95 3.51
C ILE A 156 -16.44 22.98 2.07
N CYS A 157 -15.31 22.32 1.79
CA CYS A 157 -14.71 22.22 0.43
C CYS A 157 -13.69 21.05 0.28
N LYS A 158 -12.90 21.01 -0.82
CA LYS A 158 -11.82 20.01 -1.03
C LYS A 158 -10.49 20.41 -0.38
N THR A 159 -10.28 21.70 -0.15
CA THR A 159 -9.05 22.24 0.44
C THR A 159 -8.98 22.00 1.93
N ASN A 160 -10.04 22.32 2.68
CA ASN A 160 -10.14 21.98 4.10
C ASN A 160 -10.13 20.46 4.37
N ARG A 161 -10.65 19.62 3.44
CA ARG A 161 -10.51 18.16 3.52
C ARG A 161 -9.06 17.70 3.40
N LYS A 162 -8.28 18.28 2.46
CA LYS A 162 -6.85 17.98 2.30
C LYS A 162 -6.01 18.53 3.45
N GLU A 163 -6.34 19.73 3.93
CA GLU A 163 -5.68 20.35 5.09
C GLU A 163 -5.95 19.57 6.37
N ASP A 164 -7.18 19.12 6.61
CA ASP A 164 -7.49 18.26 7.76
C ASP A 164 -6.87 16.88 7.61
N HIS A 165 -6.83 16.30 6.41
CA HIS A 165 -6.08 15.05 6.17
C HIS A 165 -4.58 15.24 6.41
N SER A 166 -3.97 16.31 5.92
CA SER A 166 -2.57 16.65 6.19
C SER A 166 -2.34 16.91 7.66
N ARG A 167 -3.26 17.58 8.36
CA ARG A 167 -3.18 17.87 9.79
C ARG A 167 -3.31 16.59 10.62
N CYS A 168 -4.23 15.69 10.27
CA CYS A 168 -4.39 14.39 10.93
C CYS A 168 -3.21 13.45 10.64
N LEU A 169 -2.71 13.45 9.41
CA LEU A 169 -1.49 12.75 9.03
C LEU A 169 -0.28 13.34 9.76
N GLN A 170 -0.21 14.66 9.92
CA GLN A 170 0.82 15.34 10.69
C GLN A 170 0.69 14.99 12.18
N ILE A 171 -0.51 14.91 12.77
CA ILE A 171 -0.73 14.44 14.14
C ILE A 171 -0.36 12.94 14.32
N LEU A 172 -0.59 12.12 13.28
CA LEU A 172 -0.16 10.72 13.25
C LEU A 172 1.36 10.57 13.14
N LEU A 173 2.03 11.49 12.45
CA LEU A 173 3.46 11.44 12.15
C LEU A 173 4.34 12.26 13.12
N ASP A 174 3.83 13.33 13.74
CA ASP A 174 4.53 14.19 14.73
C ASP A 174 4.53 13.60 16.15
N LYS A 175 4.09 12.35 16.33
CA LYS A 175 4.23 11.60 17.59
C LYS A 175 5.68 11.18 17.90
N ASP A 176 6.68 11.81 17.30
CA ASP A 176 8.09 11.43 17.46
C ASP A 176 8.78 12.05 18.71
N GLU A 177 8.15 12.94 19.50
CA GLU A 177 8.75 13.47 20.75
C GLU A 177 7.76 13.80 21.90
N GLY A 178 6.69 13.02 22.09
CA GLY A 178 5.82 13.11 23.27
C GLY A 178 5.34 11.73 23.71
N ASP A 179 4.94 11.56 24.97
CA ASP A 179 4.40 10.30 25.53
C ASP A 179 3.33 9.70 24.60
N VAL A 180 3.71 8.78 23.72
CA VAL A 180 2.78 8.07 22.87
C VAL A 180 2.09 7.03 23.74
N GLU A 181 0.86 7.35 24.16
CA GLU A 181 0.02 6.38 24.85
C GLU A 181 -0.22 5.16 23.96
N LEU A 182 0.11 3.99 24.50
CA LEU A 182 -0.15 2.69 23.87
C LEU A 182 -1.66 2.43 23.82
N PRO A 183 -2.13 1.51 22.96
CA PRO A 183 -3.55 1.17 22.89
C PRO A 183 -4.09 0.76 24.26
N ASP A 184 -5.26 1.27 24.60
CA ASP A 184 -5.93 0.97 25.86
C ASP A 184 -6.22 -0.54 25.99
N LEU A 185 -5.95 -1.09 27.17
CA LEU A 185 -6.09 -2.52 27.43
C LEU A 185 -7.56 -2.93 27.46
N ASP A 186 -8.45 -2.10 28.02
CA ASP A 186 -9.88 -2.42 28.06
C ASP A 186 -10.49 -2.43 26.67
N TYR A 187 -10.04 -1.54 25.78
CA TYR A 187 -10.34 -1.61 24.36
C TYR A 187 -9.80 -2.88 23.68
N LEU A 188 -8.53 -3.24 23.91
CA LEU A 188 -7.96 -4.48 23.34
C LEU A 188 -8.66 -5.75 23.82
N ARG A 189 -9.28 -5.75 25.01
CA ARG A 189 -10.09 -6.86 25.51
C ARG A 189 -11.38 -7.09 24.73
N THR A 190 -11.87 -6.10 23.98
CA THR A 190 -13.05 -6.25 23.12
C THR A 190 -12.69 -6.76 21.73
N MET A 191 -11.41 -6.97 21.43
CA MET A 191 -10.95 -7.48 20.14
C MET A 191 -11.14 -8.99 20.05
N THR A 192 -11.41 -9.48 18.84
CA THR A 192 -11.54 -10.91 18.53
C THR A 192 -10.22 -11.51 18.09
N HIS A 193 -9.25 -10.70 17.67
CA HIS A 193 -7.96 -11.16 17.16
C HIS A 193 -6.94 -10.01 17.19
N ILE A 194 -5.72 -10.28 17.66
CA ILE A 194 -4.62 -9.30 17.60
C ILE A 194 -3.53 -9.78 16.65
N VAL A 195 -3.19 -8.93 15.68
CA VAL A 195 -2.20 -9.20 14.63
C VAL A 195 -1.01 -8.26 14.79
N PHE A 196 0.17 -8.81 15.06
CA PHE A 196 1.43 -8.09 15.13
C PHE A 196 2.12 -8.14 13.77
N VAL A 197 2.53 -6.99 13.26
CA VAL A 197 3.15 -6.86 11.93
C VAL A 197 4.46 -6.11 12.06
N ASP A 198 5.54 -6.71 11.57
CA ASP A 198 6.82 -6.03 11.40
C ASP A 198 6.88 -5.34 10.03
N PHE A 199 6.79 -4.02 10.00
CA PHE A 199 6.82 -3.24 8.75
C PHE A 199 8.20 -3.04 8.16
N ASP A 200 9.28 -3.40 8.88
CA ASP A 200 10.63 -3.42 8.30
C ASP A 200 10.68 -4.48 7.19
N ASN A 201 10.06 -5.62 7.46
CA ASN A 201 9.99 -6.75 6.55
C ASN A 201 8.71 -6.75 5.69
N TRP A 202 7.61 -6.17 6.19
CA TRP A 202 6.27 -6.27 5.58
C TRP A 202 5.62 -4.92 5.25
N SER A 203 6.40 -3.97 4.75
CA SER A 203 5.95 -2.61 4.46
C SER A 203 4.68 -2.51 3.60
N ASN A 204 4.46 -3.42 2.65
CA ASN A 204 3.26 -3.45 1.80
C ASN A 204 2.15 -4.40 2.29
N PHE A 205 2.13 -4.77 3.57
CA PHE A 205 1.13 -5.69 4.15
C PHE A 205 -0.32 -5.38 3.73
N PHE A 206 -0.76 -4.13 3.88
CA PHE A 206 -2.13 -3.74 3.54
C PHE A 206 -2.41 -3.72 2.03
N GLY A 207 -1.37 -3.57 1.20
CA GLY A 207 -1.50 -3.65 -0.26
C GLY A 207 -1.73 -5.08 -0.75
N HIS A 208 -1.19 -6.07 -0.02
CA HIS A 208 -1.39 -7.48 -0.33
C HIS A 208 -2.76 -8.02 0.09
N LEU A 209 -3.52 -7.33 0.94
CA LEU A 209 -4.83 -7.82 1.40
C LEU A 209 -5.94 -7.38 0.43
N PRO A 210 -6.63 -8.33 -0.24
CA PRO A 210 -7.63 -8.03 -1.28
C PRO A 210 -9.00 -7.68 -0.70
N GLY A 211 -9.25 -7.98 0.58
CA GLY A 211 -10.54 -7.84 1.25
C GLY A 211 -10.46 -7.12 2.60
N PHE A 212 -11.61 -7.00 3.27
CA PHE A 212 -11.68 -6.49 4.64
C PHE A 212 -11.39 -7.59 5.66
N LEU A 213 -10.73 -7.24 6.75
CA LEU A 213 -10.62 -8.11 7.92
C LEU A 213 -11.93 -8.06 8.73
N ASN A 214 -12.20 -9.14 9.45
CA ASN A 214 -13.34 -9.24 10.35
C ASN A 214 -13.34 -8.11 11.37
N GLN A 215 -14.53 -7.64 11.74
CA GLN A 215 -14.68 -6.67 12.82
C GLN A 215 -14.15 -7.27 14.11
N GLY A 216 -13.33 -6.50 14.83
CA GLY A 216 -12.62 -6.96 16.03
C GLY A 216 -11.20 -7.46 15.78
N THR A 217 -10.73 -7.54 14.53
CA THR A 217 -9.32 -7.78 14.23
C THR A 217 -8.51 -6.50 14.41
N PHE A 218 -7.63 -6.46 15.40
CA PHE A 218 -6.74 -5.33 15.68
C PHE A 218 -5.35 -5.57 15.10
N VAL A 219 -4.84 -4.63 14.30
CA VAL A 219 -3.51 -4.69 13.69
C VAL A 219 -2.56 -3.76 14.42
N TRP A 220 -1.49 -4.31 14.98
CA TRP A 220 -0.42 -3.58 15.65
C TRP A 220 0.86 -3.67 14.82
N GLY A 221 1.23 -2.56 14.18
CA GLY A 221 2.43 -2.46 13.36
C GLY A 221 3.66 -1.97 14.12
N PHE A 222 4.83 -2.51 13.81
CA PHE A 222 6.13 -2.15 14.38
C PHE A 222 7.10 -1.75 13.28
N GLN A 223 7.98 -0.80 13.55
CA GLN A 223 9.02 -0.39 12.61
C GLN A 223 10.31 -0.06 13.36
N GLY A 224 11.44 -0.48 12.81
CA GLY A 224 12.78 -0.19 13.28
C GLY A 224 13.22 1.24 13.02
N GLY A 225 14.32 1.63 13.65
CA GLY A 225 14.84 3.00 13.61
C GLY A 225 15.33 3.48 12.24
N ASN A 226 15.59 2.54 11.32
CA ASN A 226 16.04 2.83 9.95
C ASN A 226 14.89 2.79 8.95
N THR A 227 13.71 2.35 9.38
CA THR A 227 12.54 2.24 8.53
C THR A 227 11.66 3.47 8.72
N ASN A 228 11.19 4.00 7.61
CA ASN A 228 10.22 5.09 7.58
C ASN A 228 8.96 4.60 6.89
N TRP A 229 8.23 3.71 7.58
CA TRP A 229 7.00 3.17 7.04
C TRP A 229 5.96 4.30 6.94
N LYS A 230 5.33 4.41 5.77
CA LYS A 230 4.31 5.41 5.52
C LYS A 230 2.96 4.73 5.31
N PRO A 231 1.88 5.27 5.87
CA PRO A 231 0.52 4.83 5.58
C PRO A 231 0.26 4.71 4.06
N PRO A 232 -0.28 3.58 3.57
CA PRO A 232 -0.56 3.40 2.16
C PRO A 232 -1.70 4.31 1.69
N VAL A 233 -1.48 5.03 0.60
CA VAL A 233 -2.47 5.95 0.01
C VAL A 233 -3.50 5.14 -0.79
N ASN A 234 -4.79 5.50 -0.70
CA ASN A 234 -5.89 4.83 -1.41
C ASN A 234 -6.08 3.33 -1.09
N CYS A 235 -5.56 2.84 0.03
CA CYS A 235 -5.76 1.46 0.47
C CYS A 235 -7.07 1.31 1.26
N LYS A 236 -8.05 0.56 0.70
CA LYS A 236 -9.40 0.40 1.29
C LYS A 236 -9.36 -0.22 2.69
N ILE A 237 -8.58 -1.28 2.88
CA ILE A 237 -8.47 -2.00 4.15
C ILE A 237 -7.77 -1.15 5.22
N PHE A 238 -6.65 -0.51 4.88
CA PHE A 238 -5.96 0.37 5.81
C PHE A 238 -6.86 1.52 6.27
N ASN A 239 -7.52 2.19 5.34
CA ASN A 239 -8.45 3.28 5.64
C ASN A 239 -9.63 2.81 6.51
N TYR A 240 -10.12 1.59 6.28
CA TYR A 240 -11.18 0.98 7.08
C TYR A 240 -10.72 0.72 8.52
N LEU A 241 -9.59 0.05 8.71
CA LEU A 241 -9.03 -0.28 10.04
C LEU A 241 -8.71 0.98 10.83
N ASN A 242 -8.11 1.98 10.17
CA ASN A 242 -7.81 3.26 10.80
C ASN A 242 -9.07 4.02 11.22
N ARG A 243 -10.16 3.96 10.42
CA ARG A 243 -11.45 4.57 10.77
C ARG A 243 -12.04 3.99 12.04
N ILE A 244 -12.00 2.66 12.16
CA ILE A 244 -12.64 1.95 13.27
C ILE A 244 -11.72 1.82 14.49
N GLY A 245 -10.51 2.39 14.45
CA GLY A 245 -9.54 2.30 15.54
C GLY A 245 -8.95 0.91 15.72
N CYS A 246 -8.94 0.07 14.68
CA CYS A 246 -8.37 -1.28 14.70
C CYS A 246 -6.95 -1.35 14.10
N PHE A 247 -6.25 -0.22 14.08
CA PHE A 247 -4.86 -0.13 13.67
C PHE A 247 -4.08 0.76 14.63
N PHE A 248 -2.88 0.34 15.00
CA PHE A 248 -1.92 1.16 15.74
C PHE A 248 -0.50 0.94 15.23
N LEU A 249 0.20 2.04 14.94
CA LEU A 249 1.63 2.02 14.62
C LEU A 249 2.42 2.30 15.91
N HIS A 250 3.21 1.32 16.33
CA HIS A 250 4.12 1.46 17.46
C HIS A 250 5.12 2.60 17.22
N PRO A 251 5.47 3.39 18.27
CA PRO A 251 6.58 4.34 18.21
C PRO A 251 7.84 3.73 17.59
N ARG A 252 8.61 4.52 16.84
CA ARG A 252 9.75 3.98 16.12
C ARG A 252 10.73 3.29 17.09
N CYS A 253 11.03 2.02 16.81
CA CYS A 253 11.99 1.26 17.60
C CYS A 253 13.42 1.75 17.34
N SER A 254 14.39 1.27 18.12
CA SER A 254 15.80 1.60 17.92
C SER A 254 16.31 1.18 16.54
N LYS A 255 17.47 1.71 16.12
CA LYS A 255 18.12 1.42 14.83
C LYS A 255 18.80 0.05 14.75
N ARG A 256 18.71 -0.76 15.82
CA ARG A 256 19.27 -2.12 15.86
C ARG A 256 18.40 -3.04 15.01
N LYS A 257 19.04 -4.00 14.34
CA LYS A 257 18.38 -4.93 13.41
C LYS A 257 17.15 -5.62 14.01
N ASP A 258 17.26 -6.09 15.25
CA ASP A 258 16.21 -6.90 15.87
C ASP A 258 15.30 -6.07 16.81
N ALA A 259 15.36 -4.73 16.72
CA ALA A 259 14.67 -3.86 17.68
C ALA A 259 13.14 -4.00 17.61
N ALA A 260 12.58 -4.15 16.40
CA ALA A 260 11.16 -4.39 16.20
C ALA A 260 10.76 -5.77 16.78
N ASP A 261 11.59 -6.79 16.61
CA ASP A 261 11.32 -8.13 17.13
C ASP A 261 11.24 -8.16 18.65
N PHE A 262 12.19 -7.48 19.32
CA PHE A 262 12.15 -7.34 20.78
C PHE A 262 10.91 -6.59 21.26
N ALA A 263 10.50 -5.54 20.54
CA ALA A 263 9.29 -4.79 20.87
C ALA A 263 8.04 -5.65 20.72
N ILE A 264 7.91 -6.41 19.62
CA ILE A 264 6.83 -7.38 19.41
C ILE A 264 6.80 -8.39 20.55
N CYS A 265 7.93 -9.03 20.87
CA CYS A 265 8.01 -10.03 21.94
C CYS A 265 7.58 -9.45 23.30
N MET A 266 8.05 -8.24 23.63
CA MET A 266 7.74 -7.57 24.90
C MET A 266 6.24 -7.25 25.00
N HIS A 267 5.66 -6.64 23.97
CA HIS A 267 4.26 -6.23 23.98
C HIS A 267 3.32 -7.43 23.88
N ALA A 268 3.62 -8.41 23.02
CA ALA A 268 2.82 -9.63 22.92
C ALA A 268 2.87 -10.45 24.22
N GLY A 269 4.03 -10.53 24.89
CA GLY A 269 4.15 -11.16 26.21
C GLY A 269 3.32 -10.45 27.28
N ARG A 270 3.37 -9.11 27.33
CA ARG A 270 2.54 -8.32 28.25
C ARG A 270 1.05 -8.51 28.00
N LEU A 271 0.62 -8.50 26.73
CA LEU A 271 -0.77 -8.73 26.36
C LEU A 271 -1.21 -10.16 26.65
N ASP A 272 -0.31 -11.14 26.56
CA ASP A 272 -0.64 -12.51 26.89
C ASP A 272 -1.09 -12.64 28.36
N GLU A 273 -0.37 -12.00 29.28
CA GLU A 273 -0.71 -11.96 30.70
C GLU A 273 -2.02 -11.19 30.96
N GLN A 274 -2.28 -10.10 30.23
CA GLN A 274 -3.31 -9.12 30.58
C GLN A 274 -4.65 -9.30 29.85
N LEU A 275 -4.65 -9.93 28.67
CA LEU A 275 -5.86 -10.15 27.87
C LEU A 275 -6.47 -11.54 28.12
N PRO A 276 -7.78 -11.71 27.90
CA PRO A 276 -8.41 -13.03 27.89
C PRO A 276 -7.70 -13.99 26.92
N LYS A 277 -7.49 -15.24 27.36
CA LYS A 277 -6.75 -16.26 26.59
C LYS A 277 -7.47 -16.69 25.32
N GLN A 278 -8.79 -16.50 25.24
CA GLN A 278 -9.54 -16.80 24.02
C GLN A 278 -9.19 -15.88 22.84
N ILE A 279 -8.59 -14.71 23.06
CA ILE A 279 -8.21 -13.81 21.97
C ILE A 279 -6.93 -14.36 21.32
N PRO A 280 -6.98 -14.91 20.09
CA PRO A 280 -5.79 -15.41 19.41
C PRO A 280 -4.82 -14.29 19.08
N PHE A 281 -3.53 -14.61 19.02
CA PHE A 281 -2.49 -13.75 18.46
C PHE A 281 -1.99 -14.28 17.11
N THR A 282 -1.70 -13.39 16.18
CA THR A 282 -0.97 -13.71 14.96
C THR A 282 0.21 -12.79 14.81
N ILE A 283 1.37 -13.36 14.48
CA ILE A 283 2.59 -12.59 14.22
C ILE A 283 2.94 -12.82 12.75
N LEU A 284 3.01 -11.73 11.99
CA LEU A 284 3.47 -11.77 10.61
C LEU A 284 4.98 -11.59 10.60
N SER A 285 5.70 -12.70 10.49
CA SER A 285 7.16 -12.72 10.45
C SER A 285 7.68 -13.89 9.64
N GLY A 286 8.77 -13.66 8.92
CA GLY A 286 9.56 -14.71 8.27
C GLY A 286 10.65 -15.29 9.18
N ASP A 287 10.88 -14.69 10.35
CA ASP A 287 11.93 -15.13 11.27
C ASP A 287 11.47 -16.32 12.12
N GLN A 288 12.29 -17.37 12.10
CA GLN A 288 12.11 -18.58 12.89
C GLN A 288 12.23 -18.33 14.40
N GLY A 289 12.85 -17.23 14.82
CA GLY A 289 12.93 -16.82 16.23
C GLY A 289 11.56 -16.67 16.89
N PHE A 290 10.52 -16.27 16.13
CA PHE A 290 9.16 -16.16 16.64
C PHE A 290 8.45 -17.50 16.87
N LEU A 291 8.97 -18.62 16.34
CA LEU A 291 8.44 -19.95 16.70
C LEU A 291 8.61 -20.23 18.20
N GLU A 292 9.68 -19.72 18.81
CA GLU A 292 9.85 -19.86 20.25
C GLU A 292 8.80 -19.04 21.00
N LEU A 293 8.48 -17.83 20.54
CA LEU A 293 7.40 -17.03 21.12
C LEU A 293 6.04 -17.74 21.02
N GLN A 294 5.75 -18.38 19.88
CA GLN A 294 4.56 -19.22 19.73
C GLN A 294 4.54 -20.37 20.75
N ASN A 295 5.69 -21.02 20.99
CA ASN A 295 5.81 -22.08 22.00
C ASN A 295 5.55 -21.55 23.41
N GLN A 296 5.99 -20.33 23.72
CA GLN A 296 5.70 -19.69 25.02
C GLN A 296 4.20 -19.42 25.20
N PHE A 297 3.50 -18.94 24.17
CA PHE A 297 2.04 -18.76 24.22
C PHE A 297 1.27 -20.08 24.40
N LYS A 298 1.75 -21.18 23.80
CA LYS A 298 1.18 -22.51 24.05
C LYS A 298 1.27 -22.91 25.53
N LYS A 299 2.38 -22.60 26.21
CA LYS A 299 2.55 -22.87 27.65
C LYS A 299 1.56 -22.09 28.52
N THR A 300 1.14 -20.90 28.07
CA THR A 300 0.15 -20.06 28.75
C THR A 300 -1.27 -20.24 28.22
N GLN A 301 -1.49 -21.26 27.38
CA GLN A 301 -2.79 -21.60 26.76
C GLN A 301 -3.39 -20.50 25.88
N ARG A 302 -2.57 -19.63 25.29
CA ARG A 302 -3.03 -18.69 24.27
C ARG A 302 -2.88 -19.28 22.86
N PRO A 303 -3.93 -19.26 22.02
CA PRO A 303 -3.81 -19.59 20.60
C PRO A 303 -2.92 -18.56 19.90
N ALA A 304 -1.84 -19.00 19.27
CA ALA A 304 -0.91 -18.12 18.57
C ALA A 304 -0.46 -18.72 17.22
N HIS A 305 -0.33 -17.87 16.20
CA HIS A 305 0.02 -18.29 14.85
C HIS A 305 1.16 -17.42 14.30
N ILE A 306 2.19 -18.06 13.73
CA ILE A 306 3.24 -17.37 12.99
C ILE A 306 2.94 -17.56 11.51
N LEU A 307 2.71 -16.47 10.79
CA LEU A 307 2.48 -16.51 9.36
C LEU A 307 3.64 -15.80 8.65
N ASN A 308 4.13 -16.42 7.59
CA ASN A 308 5.14 -15.83 6.71
C ASN A 308 4.47 -15.33 5.42
N PRO A 309 4.26 -14.01 5.27
CA PRO A 309 3.63 -13.44 4.08
C PRO A 309 4.36 -13.69 2.74
N HIS A 310 5.63 -14.09 2.72
CA HIS A 310 6.35 -14.38 1.47
C HIS A 310 5.88 -15.67 0.80
N HIS A 311 5.24 -16.57 1.55
CA HIS A 311 4.74 -17.86 1.05
C HIS A 311 3.20 -17.89 0.95
N LEU A 312 2.53 -16.76 1.24
CA LEU A 312 1.08 -16.67 1.29
C LEU A 312 0.58 -15.61 0.32
N GLU A 313 -0.28 -16.02 -0.61
CA GLU A 313 -1.03 -15.08 -1.44
C GLU A 313 -1.99 -14.25 -0.58
N GLY A 314 -2.31 -13.04 -1.06
CA GLY A 314 -3.15 -12.07 -0.35
C GLY A 314 -4.52 -12.59 0.08
N ASP A 315 -5.18 -13.34 -0.80
CA ASP A 315 -6.48 -13.97 -0.53
C ASP A 315 -6.38 -15.01 0.58
N MET A 316 -5.35 -15.86 0.55
CA MET A 316 -5.10 -16.87 1.58
C MET A 316 -4.80 -16.22 2.93
N MET A 317 -3.97 -15.17 2.96
CA MET A 317 -3.68 -14.44 4.18
C MET A 317 -4.95 -13.84 4.80
N CYS A 318 -5.77 -13.17 3.99
CA CYS A 318 -7.03 -12.59 4.44
C CYS A 318 -7.98 -13.65 5.00
N ALA A 319 -8.11 -14.78 4.29
CA ALA A 319 -8.94 -15.91 4.73
C ALA A 319 -8.44 -16.51 6.06
N LEU A 320 -7.13 -16.69 6.22
CA LEU A 320 -6.54 -17.20 7.47
C LEU A 320 -6.79 -16.25 8.64
N LEU A 321 -6.53 -14.96 8.47
CA LEU A 321 -6.75 -13.97 9.52
C LEU A 321 -8.23 -13.92 9.95
N ASN A 322 -9.16 -13.95 8.98
CA ASN A 322 -10.59 -13.96 9.26
C ASN A 322 -11.03 -15.25 9.94
N SER A 323 -10.55 -16.41 9.48
CA SER A 323 -10.83 -17.70 10.11
C SER A 323 -10.35 -17.75 11.56
N ILE A 324 -9.17 -17.19 11.86
CA ILE A 324 -8.65 -17.12 13.23
C ILE A 324 -9.56 -16.24 14.09
N SER A 325 -9.97 -15.08 13.57
CA SER A 325 -10.91 -14.20 14.28
C SER A 325 -12.25 -14.86 14.58
N ASP A 326 -12.78 -15.72 13.72
CA ASP A 326 -14.11 -16.32 13.91
C ASP A 326 -14.12 -17.44 14.96
N THR A 327 -12.99 -18.08 15.26
CA THR A 327 -12.89 -19.08 16.33
C THR A 327 -13.32 -18.56 17.71
N THR A 328 -13.29 -17.25 17.91
CA THR A 328 -13.75 -16.61 19.15
C THR A 328 -15.27 -16.47 19.24
N LYS A 329 -15.98 -16.39 18.10
CA LYS A 329 -17.44 -16.17 18.05
C LYS A 329 -18.23 -17.45 18.29
N ASP A 330 -17.67 -18.60 17.90
CA ASP A 330 -18.34 -19.91 18.04
C ASP A 330 -18.34 -20.44 19.49
N SER A 331 -17.76 -19.69 20.43
CA SER A 331 -17.78 -20.03 21.87
C SER A 331 -19.17 -19.89 22.50
N ASP A 332 -20.10 -19.18 21.86
CA ASP A 332 -21.43 -18.86 22.41
C ASP A 332 -22.61 -19.59 21.74
N SER A 333 -22.38 -20.48 20.76
CA SER A 333 -23.49 -21.22 20.13
C SER A 333 -23.17 -22.67 19.78
N SER A 334 -23.60 -23.55 20.68
CA SER A 334 -24.00 -24.96 20.49
C SER A 334 -23.02 -25.96 19.86
N GLU A 335 -22.76 -27.00 20.66
CA GLU A 335 -22.16 -28.31 20.36
C GLU A 335 -22.40 -28.82 18.93
N ASN A 336 -21.46 -28.60 18.01
CA ASN A 336 -21.35 -29.47 16.83
C ASN A 336 -20.00 -29.46 16.08
N ASP A 337 -18.88 -29.24 16.77
CA ASP A 337 -17.57 -29.25 16.10
C ASP A 337 -16.50 -30.16 16.73
N ARG A 338 -16.77 -31.47 16.72
CA ARG A 338 -15.72 -32.50 16.92
C ARG A 338 -15.24 -33.12 15.60
N THR A 339 -15.78 -32.67 14.47
CA THR A 339 -15.57 -33.26 13.14
C THR A 339 -14.77 -32.37 12.20
N ARG A 340 -14.71 -31.04 12.39
CA ARG A 340 -13.90 -30.14 11.54
C ARG A 340 -12.46 -30.01 12.03
N THR A 341 -12.24 -29.98 13.34
CA THR A 341 -10.88 -29.93 13.93
C THR A 341 -10.07 -31.16 13.54
N LYS A 342 -10.69 -32.36 13.49
CA LYS A 342 -10.02 -33.59 13.06
C LYS A 342 -9.62 -33.58 11.58
N LYS A 343 -10.34 -32.89 10.70
CA LYS A 343 -10.00 -32.82 9.27
C LYS A 343 -8.75 -31.97 9.02
N ASN A 344 -8.59 -30.87 9.76
CA ASN A 344 -7.43 -29.99 9.60
C ASN A 344 -6.15 -30.60 10.18
N THR A 345 -6.23 -31.28 11.33
CA THR A 345 -5.06 -32.00 11.90
C THR A 345 -4.63 -33.17 11.02
N VAL A 346 -5.58 -33.90 10.43
CA VAL A 346 -5.28 -35.01 9.51
C VAL A 346 -4.65 -34.51 8.20
N GLN A 347 -5.10 -33.37 7.65
CA GLN A 347 -4.49 -32.81 6.44
C GLN A 347 -3.07 -32.28 6.68
N GLU A 348 -2.78 -31.66 7.83
CA GLU A 348 -1.42 -31.21 8.18
C GLU A 348 -0.47 -32.40 8.44
N GLU A 349 -0.95 -33.48 9.06
CA GLU A 349 -0.16 -34.71 9.26
C GLU A 349 0.07 -35.49 7.95
N GLU A 350 -0.90 -35.50 7.02
CA GLU A 350 -0.74 -36.10 5.68
C GLU A 350 0.27 -35.34 4.80
N ILE A 351 0.32 -34.00 4.89
CA ILE A 351 1.30 -33.19 4.14
C ILE A 351 2.71 -33.43 4.70
N LYS A 352 2.87 -33.41 6.03
CA LYS A 352 4.16 -33.61 6.69
C LYS A 352 4.74 -35.02 6.47
N SER A 353 3.88 -36.04 6.53
CA SER A 353 4.30 -37.43 6.27
C SER A 353 4.72 -37.65 4.81
N ARG A 354 4.12 -36.94 3.85
CA ARG A 354 4.48 -37.02 2.45
C ARG A 354 5.82 -36.34 2.15
N GLU A 355 6.10 -35.20 2.81
CA GLU A 355 7.40 -34.52 2.73
C GLU A 355 8.53 -35.36 3.35
N ASP A 356 8.27 -36.05 4.48
CA ASP A 356 9.25 -36.92 5.13
C ASP A 356 9.61 -38.15 4.26
N VAL A 357 8.64 -38.73 3.53
CA VAL A 357 8.89 -39.86 2.62
C VAL A 357 9.71 -39.41 1.39
N GLU A 358 9.41 -38.22 0.85
CA GLU A 358 10.14 -37.66 -0.30
C GLU A 358 11.59 -37.30 0.07
N LEU A 359 11.82 -36.77 1.27
CA LEU A 359 13.16 -36.53 1.81
C LEU A 359 13.95 -37.82 2.06
N GLN A 360 13.30 -38.90 2.49
CA GLN A 360 13.96 -40.21 2.66
C GLN A 360 14.32 -40.86 1.33
N GLU A 361 13.49 -40.74 0.29
CA GLU A 361 13.84 -41.22 -1.06
C GLU A 361 15.00 -40.44 -1.68
N ILE A 362 15.06 -39.12 -1.46
CA ILE A 362 16.18 -38.28 -1.91
C ILE A 362 17.48 -38.70 -1.21
N LEU A 363 17.45 -38.88 0.12
CA LEU A 363 18.62 -39.35 0.89
C LEU A 363 19.08 -40.74 0.45
N LYS A 364 18.15 -41.63 0.12
CA LYS A 364 18.47 -43.00 -0.33
C LYS A 364 19.12 -42.99 -1.72
N ARG A 365 18.62 -42.17 -2.65
CA ARG A 365 19.23 -42.01 -3.99
C ARG A 365 20.64 -41.42 -3.92
N SER A 366 20.91 -40.52 -2.98
CA SER A 366 22.25 -39.97 -2.76
C SER A 366 23.25 -40.95 -2.13
N LEU A 367 22.77 -42.03 -1.49
CA LEU A 367 23.63 -43.08 -0.91
C LEU A 367 23.93 -44.23 -1.87
N GLU A 368 23.18 -44.36 -2.96
CA GLU A 368 23.37 -45.38 -4.00
C GLU A 368 24.31 -44.90 -5.14
N GLU A 369 24.73 -43.62 -5.13
CA GLU A 369 25.64 -43.00 -6.13
C GLU A 369 27.10 -42.81 -5.64
N VAL A 370 27.55 -43.54 -4.61
CA VAL A 370 28.96 -43.52 -4.12
C VAL A 370 29.67 -44.85 -4.30
#